data_AF-A0A1B8TDR6-F1
#
_entry.id   AF-A0A1B8TDR6-F1
#
_cell.length_a   1.000
_cell.length_b   1.000
_cell.length_c   1.000
_cell.angle_alpha   90.00
_cell.angle_beta   90.00
_cell.angle_gamma   90.00
#
_symmetry.space_group_name_H-M   'P 1'
#
loop_
_entity.id
_entity.type
_entity.pdbx_description
1 polymer ?
#
loop_
_entity_poly.entity_id
_entity_poly.type
_entity_poly.pdbx_seq_one_letter_code
_entity_poly.pdbx_strand_id
1 'polypeptide(L)'
;MDTTLDIRMARCGFRSAIIRAQTGLTRKQVASLRKRLGIVGPAESGPLPQAHSILSGKAKAMEASLFMLNYLYLAKTPRVDVDIDAVIAAHDQYFHCHAAIRNDQVDLDNFLDIDDAWVVARDYRALEVMMRSCSGCHIQFVSSIHDSRQCCPICNGAVVRTDLFSCDAQAVVTERSVPELIELSALVMQFKHWGCTETEICKDHGLNSDEYALCLALPKLTNAHLASITNRFATGVDLLSTFKQEGIGAMKASPAALAVA
;
A
#
# COMPACT_ATOMS: atom_id res chain seq x y z
N MET A 1 -25.32 12.20 12.43
CA MET A 1 -25.92 10.90 12.76
C MET A 1 -24.90 9.84 12.39
N ASP A 2 -24.28 9.23 13.40
CA ASP A 2 -23.26 8.21 13.18
C ASP A 2 -23.96 6.97 12.59
N THR A 3 -23.69 6.73 11.30
CA THR A 3 -24.39 5.72 10.52
C THR A 3 -23.54 4.45 10.56
N THR A 4 -24.09 3.35 11.05
CA THR A 4 -23.37 2.07 11.18
C THR A 4 -22.80 1.59 9.84
N LEU A 5 -21.67 0.88 9.88
CA LEU A 5 -20.93 0.43 8.69
C LEU A 5 -21.81 -0.31 7.67
N ASP A 6 -22.68 -1.20 8.15
CA ASP A 6 -23.63 -1.95 7.34
C ASP A 6 -24.60 -1.05 6.58
N ILE A 7 -25.13 0.01 7.21
CA ILE A 7 -26.01 0.99 6.53
C ILE A 7 -25.21 1.75 5.47
N ARG A 8 -23.98 2.17 5.77
CA ARG A 8 -23.12 2.90 4.83
C ARG A 8 -22.82 2.04 3.60
N MET A 9 -22.36 0.80 3.80
CA MET A 9 -22.11 -0.15 2.72
C MET A 9 -23.37 -0.42 1.89
N ALA A 10 -24.53 -0.63 2.53
CA ALA A 10 -25.77 -0.85 1.81
C ALA A 10 -26.11 0.35 0.90
N ARG A 11 -26.00 1.58 1.41
CA ARG A 11 -26.28 2.81 0.65
C ARG A 11 -25.31 3.05 -0.50
N CYS A 12 -24.03 2.68 -0.35
CA CYS A 12 -23.04 2.74 -1.41
C CYS A 12 -23.23 1.66 -2.48
N GLY A 13 -24.18 0.73 -2.30
CA GLY A 13 -24.54 -0.26 -3.31
C GLY A 13 -23.82 -1.60 -3.20
N PHE A 14 -22.98 -1.82 -2.18
CA PHE A 14 -22.24 -3.07 -2.00
C PHE A 14 -23.15 -4.29 -2.00
N ARG A 15 -22.75 -5.36 -2.70
CA ARG A 15 -23.43 -6.66 -2.67
C ARG A 15 -23.53 -7.23 -1.26
N SER A 16 -24.64 -7.92 -0.98
CA SER A 16 -24.88 -8.52 0.34
C SER A 16 -23.77 -9.48 0.77
N ALA A 17 -23.13 -10.20 -0.16
CA ALA A 17 -22.01 -11.08 0.16
C ALA A 17 -20.83 -10.30 0.78
N ILE A 18 -20.53 -9.11 0.26
CA ILE A 18 -19.45 -8.25 0.76
C ILE A 18 -19.84 -7.66 2.11
N ILE A 19 -21.06 -7.13 2.24
CA ILE A 19 -21.58 -6.62 3.52
C ILE A 19 -21.45 -7.68 4.61
N ARG A 20 -21.87 -8.92 4.34
CA ARG A 20 -21.75 -10.03 5.29
C ARG A 20 -20.31 -10.36 5.65
N ALA A 21 -19.41 -10.40 4.66
CA ALA A 21 -17.99 -10.68 4.88
C ALA A 21 -17.33 -9.63 5.79
N GLN A 22 -17.77 -8.37 5.69
CA GLN A 22 -17.17 -7.25 6.42
C GLN A 22 -17.83 -6.96 7.78
N THR A 23 -19.11 -7.29 7.93
CA THR A 23 -19.88 -6.94 9.14
C THR A 23 -20.23 -8.15 10.01
N GLY A 24 -20.02 -9.38 9.51
CA GLY A 24 -20.42 -10.61 10.19
C GLY A 24 -21.94 -10.85 10.21
N LEU A 25 -22.74 -9.98 9.59
CA LEU A 25 -24.20 -10.13 9.55
C LEU A 25 -24.61 -11.41 8.80
N THR A 26 -25.74 -11.97 9.22
CA THR A 26 -26.39 -13.09 8.51
C THR A 26 -27.07 -12.60 7.24
N ARG A 27 -27.32 -13.53 6.31
CA ARG A 27 -28.12 -13.27 5.09
C ARG A 27 -29.46 -12.63 5.38
N LYS A 28 -30.17 -13.11 6.41
CA LYS A 28 -31.48 -12.57 6.83
C LYS A 28 -31.35 -11.13 7.36
N GLN A 29 -30.31 -10.83 8.14
CA GLN A 29 -30.07 -9.48 8.65
C GLN A 29 -29.79 -8.49 7.52
N VAL A 30 -28.92 -8.84 6.56
CA VAL A 30 -28.63 -7.94 5.42
C VAL A 30 -29.85 -7.75 4.51
N ALA A 31 -30.64 -8.81 4.26
CA ALA A 31 -31.89 -8.69 3.51
C ALA A 31 -32.90 -7.77 4.23
N SER A 32 -33.04 -7.92 5.56
CA SER A 32 -33.89 -7.06 6.37
C SER A 32 -33.40 -5.60 6.39
N LEU A 33 -32.08 -5.39 6.46
CA LEU A 33 -31.45 -4.08 6.41
C LEU A 33 -31.79 -3.37 5.09
N ARG A 34 -31.55 -4.02 3.95
CA ARG A 34 -31.85 -3.46 2.63
C ARG A 34 -33.33 -3.14 2.46
N LYS A 35 -34.23 -4.04 2.90
CA LYS A 35 -35.68 -3.80 2.89
C LYS A 35 -36.06 -2.56 3.70
N ARG A 36 -35.49 -2.40 4.91
CA ARG A 36 -35.73 -1.23 5.77
C ARG A 36 -35.22 0.07 5.15
N LEU A 37 -34.14 0.01 4.36
CA LEU A 37 -33.57 1.16 3.66
C LEU A 37 -34.21 1.43 2.29
N GLY A 38 -35.17 0.62 1.84
CA GLY A 38 -35.80 0.76 0.52
C GLY A 38 -34.85 0.47 -0.66
N ILE A 39 -33.74 -0.23 -0.41
CA ILE A 39 -32.72 -0.49 -1.44
C ILE A 39 -33.14 -1.71 -2.25
N VAL A 40 -33.41 -1.47 -3.53
CA VAL A 40 -33.74 -2.49 -4.52
C VAL A 40 -32.51 -2.67 -5.42
N GLY A 41 -31.97 -3.89 -5.48
CA GLY A 41 -30.74 -4.19 -6.22
C GLY A 41 -30.35 -5.65 -6.06
N PRO A 42 -29.33 -6.16 -6.78
CA PRO A 42 -28.99 -7.57 -6.77
C PRO A 42 -28.73 -8.03 -5.33
N ALA A 43 -29.68 -8.79 -4.81
CA ALA A 43 -29.69 -9.21 -3.41
C ALA A 43 -28.51 -10.16 -3.18
N GLU A 44 -28.28 -11.07 -4.12
CA GLU A 44 -27.13 -11.96 -4.26
C GLU A 44 -27.17 -12.50 -5.69
N SER A 45 -26.09 -12.39 -6.47
CA SER A 45 -25.97 -13.24 -7.67
C SER A 45 -24.52 -13.60 -7.96
N GLY A 46 -24.22 -14.89 -7.82
CA GLY A 46 -22.97 -15.52 -8.22
C GLY A 46 -21.80 -15.33 -7.25
N PRO A 47 -20.73 -16.12 -7.40
CA PRO A 47 -19.46 -15.86 -6.72
C PRO A 47 -18.95 -14.45 -7.09
N LEU A 48 -18.21 -13.83 -6.17
CA LEU A 48 -17.47 -12.60 -6.50
C LEU A 48 -16.32 -12.97 -7.46
N PRO A 49 -16.03 -12.12 -8.45
CA PRO A 49 -14.91 -12.37 -9.35
C PRO A 49 -13.57 -12.36 -8.60
N GLN A 50 -12.56 -12.92 -9.26
CA GLN A 50 -11.16 -12.66 -8.90
C GLN A 50 -10.71 -11.39 -9.60
N ALA A 51 -9.82 -10.62 -8.98
CA ALA A 51 -9.29 -9.40 -9.55
C ALA A 51 -8.57 -9.66 -10.89
N HIS A 52 -7.97 -10.84 -11.08
CA HIS A 52 -7.40 -11.24 -12.38
C HIS A 52 -8.40 -11.10 -13.54
N SER A 53 -9.67 -11.50 -13.34
CA SER A 53 -10.71 -11.38 -14.35
C SER A 53 -11.06 -9.93 -14.67
N ILE A 54 -11.13 -9.07 -13.64
CA ILE A 54 -11.40 -7.63 -13.78
C ILE A 54 -10.25 -6.95 -14.54
N LEU A 55 -9.01 -7.29 -14.19
CA LEU A 55 -7.79 -6.69 -14.73
C LEU A 55 -7.38 -7.22 -16.11
N SER A 56 -8.12 -8.18 -16.68
CA SER A 56 -7.81 -8.76 -17.99
C SER A 56 -7.90 -7.76 -19.15
N GLY A 57 -8.78 -6.76 -19.03
CA GLY A 57 -8.93 -5.68 -20.01
C GLY A 57 -8.07 -4.47 -19.67
N LYS A 58 -7.37 -3.90 -20.67
CA LYS A 58 -6.49 -2.72 -20.45
C LYS A 58 -7.22 -1.52 -19.85
N ALA A 59 -8.42 -1.21 -20.36
CA ALA A 59 -9.21 -0.09 -19.87
C ALA A 59 -9.64 -0.31 -18.41
N LYS A 60 -10.23 -1.45 -18.09
CA LYS A 60 -10.56 -1.84 -16.70
C LYS A 60 -9.34 -1.86 -15.77
N ALA A 61 -8.19 -2.34 -16.23
CA ALA A 61 -6.95 -2.31 -15.46
C ALA A 61 -6.48 -0.86 -15.17
N MET A 62 -6.67 0.06 -16.12
CA MET A 62 -6.40 1.49 -15.91
C MET A 62 -7.36 2.09 -14.88
N GLU A 63 -8.65 1.81 -15.00
CA GLU A 63 -9.68 2.31 -14.08
C GLU A 63 -9.46 1.75 -12.66
N ALA A 64 -9.12 0.46 -12.53
CA ALA A 64 -8.68 -0.16 -11.28
C ALA A 64 -7.39 0.45 -10.71
N SER A 65 -6.46 0.86 -11.56
CA SER A 65 -5.23 1.53 -11.14
C SER A 65 -5.52 2.89 -10.52
N LEU A 66 -6.40 3.68 -11.13
CA LEU A 66 -6.82 4.99 -10.60
C LEU A 66 -7.52 4.83 -9.25
N PHE A 67 -8.42 3.86 -9.12
CA PHE A 67 -9.02 3.52 -7.83
C PHE A 67 -7.95 3.14 -6.80
N MET A 68 -7.05 2.20 -7.14
CA MET A 68 -6.05 1.69 -6.20
C MET A 68 -5.10 2.78 -5.71
N LEU A 69 -4.71 3.73 -6.55
CA LEU A 69 -3.88 4.87 -6.13
C LEU A 69 -4.57 5.70 -5.04
N ASN A 70 -5.87 5.97 -5.18
CA ASN A 70 -6.65 6.67 -4.16
C ASN A 70 -6.84 5.81 -2.91
N TYR A 71 -7.13 4.51 -3.08
CA TYR A 71 -7.34 3.59 -1.97
C TYR A 71 -6.09 3.48 -1.09
N LEU A 72 -4.92 3.28 -1.68
CA LEU A 72 -3.67 3.13 -0.93
C LEU A 72 -3.21 4.42 -0.26
N TYR A 73 -3.62 5.57 -0.80
CA TYR A 73 -3.39 6.86 -0.14
C TYR A 73 -4.27 7.03 1.11
N LEU A 74 -5.51 6.52 1.09
CA LEU A 74 -6.48 6.70 2.17
C LEU A 74 -6.46 5.58 3.23
N ALA A 75 -6.11 4.36 2.84
CA ALA A 75 -6.15 3.19 3.70
C ALA A 75 -5.01 3.20 4.72
N LYS A 76 -5.33 2.88 5.99
CA LYS A 76 -4.32 2.88 7.06
C LYS A 76 -3.39 1.67 7.01
N THR A 77 -3.96 0.48 6.83
CA THR A 77 -3.23 -0.80 6.84
C THR A 77 -3.76 -1.77 5.76
N PRO A 78 -3.64 -1.41 4.46
CA PRO A 78 -4.28 -2.14 3.35
C PRO A 78 -3.80 -3.59 3.16
N ARG A 79 -2.71 -3.99 3.84
CA ARG A 79 -2.19 -5.36 3.86
C ARG A 79 -2.71 -6.22 5.01
N VAL A 80 -3.29 -5.60 6.05
CA VAL A 80 -3.82 -6.32 7.22
C VAL A 80 -5.31 -6.58 7.02
N ASP A 81 -6.07 -5.54 6.63
CA ASP A 81 -7.48 -5.67 6.34
C ASP A 81 -7.94 -4.72 5.22
N VAL A 82 -9.11 -5.01 4.65
CA VAL A 82 -9.75 -4.14 3.65
C VAL A 82 -10.45 -3.00 4.39
N ASP A 83 -9.78 -1.85 4.46
CA ASP A 83 -10.36 -0.61 5.00
C ASP A 83 -11.57 -0.14 4.17
N ILE A 84 -12.78 -0.44 4.64
CA ILE A 84 -14.02 -0.14 3.91
C ILE A 84 -14.29 1.35 3.79
N ASP A 85 -13.86 2.14 4.76
CA ASP A 85 -14.00 3.59 4.69
C ASP A 85 -13.13 4.18 3.59
N ALA A 86 -11.89 3.69 3.47
CA ALA A 86 -11.00 4.03 2.38
C ALA A 86 -11.52 3.52 1.02
N VAL A 87 -12.11 2.32 0.94
CA VAL A 87 -12.72 1.83 -0.32
C VAL A 87 -13.84 2.76 -0.77
N ILE A 88 -14.75 3.13 0.12
CA ILE A 88 -15.87 4.04 -0.20
C ILE A 88 -15.35 5.39 -0.66
N ALA A 89 -14.43 6.00 0.10
CA ALA A 89 -13.90 7.32 -0.22
C ALA A 89 -13.09 7.33 -1.53
N ALA A 90 -12.25 6.31 -1.75
CA ALA A 90 -11.48 6.18 -2.99
C ALA A 90 -12.38 5.92 -4.21
N HIS A 91 -13.43 5.12 -4.05
CA HIS A 91 -14.39 4.85 -5.12
C HIS A 91 -15.23 6.09 -5.47
N ASP A 92 -15.65 6.87 -4.48
CA ASP A 92 -16.37 8.12 -4.69
C ASP A 92 -15.51 9.14 -5.45
N GLN A 93 -14.24 9.30 -5.05
CA GLN A 93 -13.28 10.15 -5.75
C GLN A 93 -13.06 9.66 -7.19
N TYR A 94 -12.87 8.35 -7.36
CA TYR A 94 -12.74 7.72 -8.68
C TYR A 94 -13.96 7.98 -9.57
N PHE A 95 -15.17 7.79 -9.04
CA PHE A 95 -16.43 7.99 -9.76
C PHE A 95 -16.55 9.43 -10.26
N HIS A 96 -16.29 10.41 -9.40
CA HIS A 96 -16.32 11.82 -9.77
C HIS A 96 -15.29 12.15 -10.86
N CYS A 97 -14.06 11.64 -10.75
CA CYS A 97 -13.05 11.82 -11.78
C CYS A 97 -13.45 11.16 -13.10
N HIS A 98 -13.99 9.94 -13.05
CA HIS A 98 -14.41 9.18 -14.23
C HIS A 98 -15.52 9.88 -15.01
N ALA A 99 -16.52 10.44 -14.30
CA ALA A 99 -17.62 11.18 -14.88
C ALA A 99 -17.18 12.56 -15.41
N ALA A 100 -16.38 13.31 -14.64
CA ALA A 100 -15.96 14.66 -14.99
C ALA A 100 -15.19 14.72 -16.33
N ILE A 101 -14.32 13.75 -16.61
CA ILE A 101 -13.56 13.71 -17.87
C ILE A 101 -14.40 13.27 -19.08
N ARG A 102 -15.64 12.83 -18.85
CA ARG A 102 -16.58 12.31 -19.86
C ARG A 102 -17.86 13.14 -19.95
N ASN A 103 -17.80 14.43 -19.59
CA ASN A 103 -18.96 15.34 -19.59
C ASN A 103 -20.13 14.79 -18.75
N ASP A 104 -19.81 14.34 -17.53
CA ASP A 104 -20.75 13.74 -16.57
C ASP A 104 -21.46 12.47 -17.07
N GLN A 105 -20.90 11.79 -18.07
CA GLN A 105 -21.35 10.48 -18.53
C GLN A 105 -20.45 9.38 -17.97
N VAL A 106 -21.05 8.31 -17.47
CA VAL A 106 -20.32 7.14 -16.99
C VAL A 106 -20.16 6.14 -18.14
N ASP A 107 -18.92 5.76 -18.44
CA ASP A 107 -18.61 4.69 -19.39
C ASP A 107 -18.83 3.34 -18.69
N LEU A 108 -20.06 2.84 -18.78
CA LEU A 108 -20.50 1.63 -18.08
C LEU A 108 -19.69 0.38 -18.44
N ASP A 109 -19.08 0.33 -19.62
CA ASP A 109 -18.29 -0.82 -20.06
C ASP A 109 -16.95 -0.92 -19.32
N ASN A 110 -16.34 0.24 -19.03
CA ASN A 110 -15.02 0.31 -18.38
C ASN A 110 -15.10 0.76 -16.91
N PHE A 111 -16.25 1.25 -16.46
CA PHE A 111 -16.47 1.73 -15.10
C PHE A 111 -16.20 0.65 -14.04
N LEU A 112 -15.34 0.95 -13.07
CA LEU A 112 -15.08 0.08 -11.93
C LEU A 112 -16.17 0.29 -10.87
N ASP A 113 -17.09 -0.66 -10.72
CA ASP A 113 -18.11 -0.54 -9.69
C ASP A 113 -17.52 -0.75 -8.28
N ILE A 114 -18.32 -0.46 -7.25
CA ILE A 114 -17.87 -0.52 -5.85
C ILE A 114 -17.51 -1.95 -5.40
N ASP A 115 -18.14 -2.96 -5.98
CA ASP A 115 -17.87 -4.37 -5.65
C ASP A 115 -16.55 -4.81 -6.28
N ASP A 116 -16.31 -4.44 -7.55
CA ASP A 116 -15.04 -4.64 -8.26
C ASP A 116 -13.89 -3.92 -7.54
N ALA A 117 -14.11 -2.68 -7.11
CA ALA A 117 -13.16 -1.91 -6.33
C ALA A 117 -12.78 -2.63 -5.02
N TRP A 118 -13.78 -3.14 -4.29
CA TRP A 118 -13.55 -3.96 -3.10
C TRP A 118 -12.83 -5.27 -3.41
N VAL A 119 -13.15 -5.93 -4.53
CA VAL A 119 -12.47 -7.16 -4.97
C VAL A 119 -10.98 -6.89 -5.21
N VAL A 120 -10.64 -5.80 -5.89
CA VAL A 120 -9.24 -5.42 -6.14
C VAL A 120 -8.53 -5.13 -4.80
N ALA A 121 -9.16 -4.41 -3.87
CA ALA A 121 -8.59 -4.16 -2.54
C ALA A 121 -8.42 -5.44 -1.69
N ARG A 122 -9.40 -6.36 -1.75
CA ARG A 122 -9.33 -7.68 -1.11
C ARG A 122 -8.16 -8.49 -1.65
N ASP A 123 -8.03 -8.56 -2.97
CA ASP A 123 -6.99 -9.34 -3.64
C ASP A 123 -5.62 -8.68 -3.45
N TYR A 124 -5.59 -7.37 -3.24
CA TYR A 124 -4.39 -6.66 -2.85
C TYR A 124 -3.93 -7.09 -1.46
N ARG A 125 -4.82 -7.10 -0.47
CA ARG A 125 -4.54 -7.65 0.86
C ARG A 125 -4.03 -9.10 0.79
N ALA A 126 -4.63 -9.90 -0.09
CA ALA A 126 -4.27 -11.30 -0.30
C ALA A 126 -2.99 -11.54 -1.13
N LEU A 127 -2.30 -10.48 -1.59
CA LEU A 127 -1.11 -10.54 -2.45
C LEU A 127 -1.36 -11.15 -3.85
N GLU A 128 -2.63 -11.21 -4.28
CA GLU A 128 -3.05 -11.72 -5.60
C GLU A 128 -2.97 -10.63 -6.70
N VAL A 129 -2.91 -9.36 -6.29
CA VAL A 129 -2.61 -8.21 -7.15
C VAL A 129 -1.56 -7.30 -6.51
N MET A 130 -0.83 -6.56 -7.34
CA MET A 130 0.23 -5.65 -6.92
C MET A 130 0.22 -4.36 -7.73
N MET A 131 0.63 -3.26 -7.08
CA MET A 131 0.99 -2.01 -7.76
C MET A 131 2.36 -2.18 -8.42
N ARG A 132 2.49 -1.68 -9.64
CA ARG A 132 3.70 -1.72 -10.47
C ARG A 132 3.96 -0.35 -11.05
N SER A 133 5.22 -0.07 -11.41
CA SER A 133 5.59 1.11 -12.16
C SER A 133 6.05 0.72 -13.56
N CYS A 134 5.54 1.42 -14.59
CA CYS A 134 5.98 1.20 -15.96
C CYS A 134 7.40 1.71 -16.19
N SER A 135 8.25 0.97 -16.90
CA SER A 135 9.60 1.45 -17.24
C SER A 135 9.62 2.53 -18.32
N GLY A 136 8.59 2.57 -19.17
CA GLY A 136 8.49 3.50 -20.29
C GLY A 136 7.84 4.83 -19.92
N CYS A 137 6.63 4.79 -19.36
CA CYS A 137 5.89 6.01 -19.01
C CYS A 137 5.91 6.35 -17.52
N HIS A 138 6.53 5.53 -16.68
CA HIS A 138 6.63 5.71 -15.22
C HIS A 138 5.31 5.77 -14.45
N ILE A 139 4.19 5.53 -15.11
CA ILE A 139 2.87 5.48 -14.47
C ILE A 139 2.75 4.23 -13.61
N GLN A 140 2.15 4.40 -12.44
CA GLN A 140 1.79 3.32 -11.54
C GLN A 140 0.48 2.65 -11.96
N PHE A 141 0.42 1.33 -11.92
CA PHE A 141 -0.76 0.56 -12.30
C PHE A 141 -0.88 -0.72 -11.46
N VAL A 142 -2.12 -1.17 -11.26
CA VAL A 142 -2.40 -2.45 -10.61
C VAL A 142 -2.35 -3.59 -11.63
N SER A 143 -1.76 -4.71 -11.25
CA SER A 143 -1.68 -5.92 -12.07
C SER A 143 -1.90 -7.16 -11.23
N SER A 144 -2.48 -8.20 -11.83
CA SER A 144 -2.59 -9.51 -11.20
C SER A 144 -1.28 -10.28 -11.31
N ILE A 145 -0.94 -11.02 -10.24
CA ILE A 145 0.24 -11.91 -10.25
C ILE A 145 0.09 -13.04 -11.28
N HIS A 146 -1.14 -13.40 -11.62
CA HIS A 146 -1.48 -14.45 -12.58
C HIS A 146 -1.46 -13.99 -14.03
N ASP A 147 -1.38 -12.68 -14.28
CA ASP A 147 -1.11 -12.20 -15.63
C ASP A 147 0.38 -12.43 -15.96
N SER A 148 0.64 -13.18 -17.02
CA SER A 148 1.99 -13.44 -17.51
C SER A 148 2.67 -12.21 -18.12
N ARG A 149 1.89 -11.24 -18.62
CA ARG A 149 2.40 -10.05 -19.30
C ARG A 149 2.65 -8.92 -18.32
N GLN A 150 1.77 -8.74 -17.34
CA GLN A 150 1.79 -7.66 -16.34
C GLN A 150 2.06 -6.27 -16.96
N CYS A 151 1.67 -6.06 -18.22
CA CYS A 151 2.07 -4.89 -18.99
C CYS A 151 1.34 -3.62 -18.53
N CYS A 152 1.99 -2.47 -18.73
CA CYS A 152 1.33 -1.19 -18.52
C CYS A 152 0.09 -1.07 -19.43
N PRO A 153 -1.09 -0.70 -18.88
CA PRO A 153 -2.32 -0.61 -19.67
C PRO A 153 -2.31 0.55 -20.69
N ILE A 154 -1.41 1.52 -20.53
CA ILE A 154 -1.32 2.72 -21.39
C ILE A 154 -0.40 2.47 -22.58
N CYS A 155 0.88 2.23 -22.33
CA CYS A 155 1.90 2.19 -23.39
C CYS A 155 2.31 0.76 -23.79
N ASN A 156 1.72 -0.27 -23.17
CA ASN A 156 2.09 -1.67 -23.37
C ASN A 156 3.58 -1.96 -23.08
N GLY A 157 4.26 -1.04 -22.36
CA GLY A 157 5.68 -1.10 -22.06
C GLY A 157 6.02 -2.21 -21.07
N ALA A 158 7.29 -2.61 -21.09
CA ALA A 158 7.81 -3.57 -20.13
C ALA A 158 7.64 -3.06 -18.69
N VAL A 159 7.37 -3.98 -17.79
CA VAL A 159 7.31 -3.69 -16.35
C VAL A 159 8.74 -3.46 -15.90
N VAL A 160 9.01 -2.42 -15.10
CA VAL A 160 10.16 -2.55 -14.22
C VAL A 160 9.81 -3.72 -13.33
N ARG A 161 10.58 -4.81 -13.39
CA ARG A 161 10.62 -5.76 -12.27
C ARG A 161 11.21 -4.98 -11.10
N THR A 162 10.41 -4.13 -10.48
CA THR A 162 10.45 -4.06 -9.05
C THR A 162 10.12 -5.50 -8.65
N ASP A 163 11.16 -6.21 -8.22
CA ASP A 163 11.15 -7.27 -7.23
C ASP A 163 9.75 -7.69 -6.78
N LEU A 164 9.53 -9.00 -6.61
CA LEU A 164 8.26 -9.65 -6.26
C LEU A 164 7.46 -9.06 -5.06
N PHE A 165 7.86 -7.91 -4.49
CA PHE A 165 7.36 -7.25 -3.30
C PHE A 165 7.50 -5.71 -3.30
N SER A 166 7.00 -4.93 -4.27
CA SER A 166 6.98 -3.46 -4.14
C SER A 166 5.87 -2.83 -4.98
N CYS A 167 4.87 -2.13 -4.42
CA CYS A 167 5.06 -0.90 -3.63
C CYS A 167 4.62 -0.87 -2.15
N ASP A 168 3.87 -1.83 -1.60
CA ASP A 168 3.43 -1.74 -0.17
C ASP A 168 4.04 -2.74 0.80
N ALA A 169 4.82 -3.72 0.31
CA ALA A 169 5.54 -4.64 1.20
C ALA A 169 6.80 -4.01 1.82
N GLN A 170 7.07 -2.74 1.50
CA GLN A 170 8.29 -2.01 1.86
C GLN A 170 8.00 -0.68 2.53
N ALA A 171 6.81 -0.50 3.13
CA ALA A 171 6.70 0.50 4.18
C ALA A 171 7.75 0.12 5.23
N VAL A 172 8.77 0.96 5.36
CA VAL A 172 9.84 0.77 6.33
C VAL A 172 9.20 0.97 7.69
N VAL A 173 8.88 -0.13 8.38
CA VAL A 173 8.30 -0.08 9.71
C VAL A 173 9.44 -0.14 10.72
N THR A 174 9.70 1.00 11.35
CA THR A 174 10.49 1.05 12.58
C THR A 174 9.75 1.93 13.57
N GLU A 175 9.60 1.43 14.79
CA GLU A 175 9.07 2.21 15.92
C GLU A 175 10.18 2.96 16.65
N ARG A 176 11.44 2.75 16.23
CA ARG A 176 12.63 3.27 16.91
C ARG A 176 12.94 4.70 16.47
N SER A 177 13.42 5.49 17.41
CA SER A 177 13.88 6.85 17.16
C SER A 177 15.26 6.84 16.48
N VAL A 178 15.64 7.97 15.87
CA VAL A 178 16.97 8.13 15.25
C VAL A 178 18.11 7.90 16.26
N PRO A 179 18.08 8.47 17.48
CA PRO A 179 19.10 8.20 18.49
C PRO A 179 19.22 6.71 18.86
N GLU A 180 18.10 6.02 19.05
CA GLU A 180 18.08 4.59 19.36
C GLU A 180 18.73 3.75 18.26
N LEU A 181 18.49 4.07 16.99
CA LEU A 181 19.12 3.39 15.85
C LEU A 181 20.63 3.61 15.81
N ILE A 182 21.10 4.81 16.19
CA ILE A 182 22.53 5.12 16.28
C ILE A 182 23.18 4.32 17.43
N GLU A 183 22.55 4.26 18.60
CA GLU A 183 23.05 3.46 19.73
C GLU A 183 23.09 1.97 19.41
N LEU A 184 22.02 1.44 18.80
CA LEU A 184 21.94 0.05 18.36
C LEU A 184 23.03 -0.28 17.34
N SER A 185 23.45 0.67 16.50
CA SER A 185 24.52 0.45 15.53
C SER A 185 25.85 0.07 16.18
N ALA A 186 26.19 0.67 17.32
CA ALA A 186 27.40 0.35 18.07
C ALA A 186 27.32 -1.05 18.66
N LEU A 187 26.15 -1.42 19.19
CA LEU A 187 25.89 -2.72 19.76
C LEU A 187 25.94 -3.84 18.70
N VAL A 188 25.30 -3.65 17.54
CA VAL A 188 25.37 -4.58 16.41
C VAL A 188 26.81 -4.84 15.96
N MET A 189 27.66 -3.81 15.91
CA MET A 189 29.08 -3.98 15.59
C MET A 189 29.84 -4.81 16.62
N GLN A 190 29.52 -4.62 17.91
CA GLN A 190 30.13 -5.39 18.98
C GLN A 190 29.79 -6.89 18.87
N PHE A 191 28.52 -7.24 18.69
CA PHE A 191 28.10 -8.65 18.52
C PHE A 191 28.67 -9.27 17.24
N LYS A 192 28.77 -8.48 16.16
CA LYS A 192 29.40 -8.94 14.92
C LYS A 192 30.88 -9.24 15.12
N HIS A 193 31.61 -8.41 15.89
CA HIS A 193 33.01 -8.69 16.23
C HIS A 193 33.17 -9.92 17.13
N TRP A 194 32.15 -10.26 17.92
CA TRP A 194 32.08 -11.50 18.69
C TRP A 194 31.71 -12.74 17.87
N GLY A 195 31.47 -12.57 16.56
CA GLY A 195 31.19 -13.67 15.65
C GLY A 195 29.73 -14.12 15.62
N CYS A 196 28.81 -13.35 16.21
CA CYS A 196 27.38 -13.62 16.10
C CYS A 196 26.90 -13.46 14.65
N THR A 197 26.01 -14.35 14.25
CA THR A 197 25.37 -14.32 12.93
C THR A 197 24.29 -13.24 12.86
N GLU A 198 23.98 -12.77 11.65
CA GLU A 198 22.89 -11.80 11.43
C GLU A 198 21.56 -12.27 12.03
N THR A 199 21.24 -13.55 11.87
CA THR A 199 20.00 -14.13 12.41
C THR A 199 19.92 -14.11 13.93
N GLU A 200 21.06 -14.28 14.62
CA GLU A 200 21.12 -14.22 16.08
C GLU A 200 20.99 -12.77 16.56
N ILE A 201 21.72 -11.85 15.95
CA ILE A 201 21.69 -10.42 16.30
C ILE A 201 20.28 -9.84 16.07
N CYS A 202 19.66 -10.13 14.92
CA CYS A 202 18.32 -9.65 14.62
C CYS A 202 17.27 -10.22 15.57
N LYS A 203 17.40 -11.49 15.96
CA LYS A 203 16.48 -12.13 16.90
C LYS A 203 16.62 -11.57 18.31
N ASP A 204 17.84 -11.43 18.81
CA ASP A 204 18.11 -11.04 20.20
C ASP A 204 17.80 -9.56 20.45
N HIS A 205 17.93 -8.73 19.41
CA HIS A 205 17.68 -7.28 19.50
C HIS A 205 16.39 -6.82 18.80
N GLY A 206 15.60 -7.75 18.29
CA GLY A 206 14.33 -7.47 17.61
C GLY A 206 14.51 -6.53 16.40
N LEU A 207 15.61 -6.69 15.66
CA LEU A 207 15.88 -5.89 14.46
C LEU A 207 15.23 -6.53 13.24
N ASN A 208 14.63 -5.69 12.40
CA ASN A 208 14.30 -6.11 11.05
C ASN A 208 15.56 -6.05 10.15
N SER A 209 15.47 -6.64 8.95
CA SER A 209 16.62 -6.72 8.02
C SER A 209 17.10 -5.33 7.57
N ASP A 210 16.19 -4.37 7.38
CA ASP A 210 16.52 -3.01 6.97
C ASP A 210 17.26 -2.26 8.11
N GLU A 211 16.79 -2.39 9.36
CA GLU A 211 17.42 -1.81 10.56
C GLU A 211 18.82 -2.38 10.79
N TYR A 212 18.99 -3.69 10.62
CA TYR A 212 20.30 -4.33 10.71
C TYR A 212 21.27 -3.80 9.65
N ALA A 213 20.82 -3.67 8.40
CA ALA A 213 21.62 -3.09 7.33
C ALA A 213 22.02 -1.64 7.61
N LEU A 214 21.11 -0.82 8.15
CA LEU A 214 21.40 0.54 8.58
C LEU A 214 22.43 0.56 9.73
N CYS A 215 22.27 -0.31 10.73
CA CYS A 215 23.18 -0.44 11.87
C CYS A 215 24.59 -0.85 11.45
N LEU A 216 24.76 -1.62 10.37
CA LEU A 216 26.09 -1.91 9.81
C LEU A 216 26.71 -0.74 9.04
N ALA A 217 25.89 0.21 8.63
CA ALA A 217 26.29 1.31 7.79
C ALA A 217 26.66 2.55 8.62
N LEU A 218 25.86 2.90 9.63
CA LEU A 218 26.05 4.07 10.50
C LEU A 218 27.46 4.21 11.11
N PRO A 219 28.14 3.15 11.58
CA PRO A 219 29.49 3.24 12.15
C PRO A 219 30.57 3.68 11.16
N LYS A 220 30.27 3.66 9.85
CA LYS A 220 31.18 4.16 8.80
C LYS A 220 31.15 5.68 8.66
N LEU A 221 30.25 6.36 9.38
CA LEU A 221 30.10 7.80 9.38
C LEU A 221 30.91 8.43 10.53
N THR A 222 31.26 9.70 10.38
CA THR A 222 31.93 10.48 11.43
C THR A 222 30.90 11.03 12.41
N ASN A 223 31.33 11.39 13.62
CA ASN A 223 30.44 11.97 14.64
C ASN A 223 29.69 13.22 14.15
N ALA A 224 30.33 14.04 13.30
CA ALA A 224 29.69 15.21 12.68
C ALA A 224 28.54 14.83 11.73
N HIS A 225 28.69 13.73 10.97
CA HIS A 225 27.61 13.21 10.14
C HIS A 225 26.47 12.63 10.97
N LEU A 226 26.76 11.93 12.08
CA LEU A 226 25.73 11.39 12.97
C LEU A 226 24.92 12.51 13.66
N ALA A 227 25.58 13.60 14.07
CA ALA A 227 24.90 14.78 14.59
C ALA A 227 24.00 15.43 13.51
N SER A 228 24.49 15.54 12.28
CA SER A 228 23.69 16.05 11.15
C SER A 228 22.47 15.17 10.86
N ILE A 229 22.61 13.85 10.91
CA ILE A 229 21.51 12.89 10.75
C ILE A 229 20.44 13.11 11.83
N THR A 230 20.85 13.25 13.10
CA THR A 230 19.93 13.46 14.22
C THR A 230 19.14 14.76 14.07
N ASN A 231 19.76 15.80 13.49
CA ASN A 231 19.08 17.08 13.23
C ASN A 231 18.23 17.06 11.95
N ARG A 232 18.59 16.24 10.96
CA ARG A 232 17.95 16.21 9.63
C ARG A 232 16.70 15.32 9.61
N PHE A 233 16.71 14.21 10.34
CA PHE A 233 15.62 13.23 10.31
C PHE A 233 14.82 13.29 11.59
N ALA A 234 13.52 13.60 11.49
CA ALA A 234 12.62 13.72 12.62
C ALA A 234 12.24 12.35 13.22
N THR A 235 12.16 11.31 12.37
CA THR A 235 11.78 9.96 12.78
C THR A 235 12.74 8.90 12.25
N GLY A 236 12.81 7.74 12.91
CA GLY A 236 13.59 6.60 12.42
C GLY A 236 13.07 6.06 11.09
N VAL A 237 11.77 6.19 10.82
CA VAL A 237 11.14 5.81 9.55
C VAL A 237 11.70 6.65 8.39
N ASP A 238 11.83 7.96 8.57
CA ASP A 238 12.38 8.85 7.54
C ASP A 238 13.85 8.53 7.25
N LEU A 239 14.63 8.26 8.29
CA LEU A 239 16.03 7.86 8.15
C LEU A 239 16.16 6.53 7.39
N LEU A 240 15.40 5.52 7.80
CA LEU A 240 15.51 4.17 7.27
C LEU A 240 14.92 4.06 5.85
N SER A 241 13.87 4.83 5.52
CA SER A 241 13.35 4.96 4.16
C SER A 241 14.35 5.65 3.23
N THR A 242 14.98 6.75 3.68
CA THR A 242 16.02 7.44 2.91
C THR A 242 17.24 6.53 2.69
N PHE A 243 17.65 5.77 3.72
CA PHE A 243 18.72 4.77 3.59
C PHE A 243 18.41 3.73 2.51
N LYS A 244 17.20 3.22 2.50
CA LYS A 244 16.77 2.17 1.56
C LYS A 244 16.75 2.67 0.12
N GLN A 245 16.35 3.93 -0.08
CA GLN A 245 16.26 4.54 -1.41
C GLN A 245 17.61 4.98 -1.96
N GLU A 246 18.44 5.62 -1.14
CA GLU A 246 19.64 6.35 -1.60
C GLU A 246 20.95 5.78 -1.05
N GLY A 247 20.89 4.84 -0.11
CA GLY A 247 22.05 4.25 0.57
C GLY A 247 22.74 5.23 1.52
N ILE A 248 23.90 4.82 2.05
CA ILE A 248 24.67 5.66 2.98
C ILE A 248 25.33 6.88 2.33
N GLY A 249 25.39 6.92 0.99
CA GLY A 249 25.98 8.03 0.25
C GLY A 249 25.24 9.34 0.47
N ALA A 250 23.91 9.31 0.46
CA ALA A 250 23.07 10.49 0.64
C ALA A 250 22.97 11.02 2.08
N MET A 251 23.41 10.21 3.05
CA MET A 251 23.51 10.61 4.46
C MET A 251 24.77 11.42 4.76
N LYS A 252 25.77 11.37 3.87
CA LYS A 252 26.96 12.21 3.99
C LYS A 252 26.58 13.62 3.60
N ALA A 253 26.43 14.49 4.60
CA ALA A 253 26.24 15.91 4.35
C ALA A 253 27.42 16.48 3.53
N SER A 254 27.13 17.39 2.61
CA SER A 254 28.16 18.14 1.88
C SER A 254 29.07 18.87 2.88
N PRO A 255 30.39 19.03 2.61
CA PRO A 255 31.30 19.76 3.48
C PRO A 255 30.80 21.16 3.89
N ALA A 256 30.02 21.81 3.03
CA ALA A 256 29.41 23.12 3.30
C ALA A 256 28.27 23.06 4.35
N ALA A 257 27.55 21.95 4.45
CA ALA A 257 26.46 21.76 5.41
C ALA A 257 26.97 21.37 6.81
N LEU A 258 28.17 20.79 6.91
CA LEU A 258 28.82 20.44 8.17
C LEU A 258 29.50 21.63 8.87
N ALA A 259 29.71 22.74 8.17
CA ALA A 259 30.33 23.95 8.73
C ALA A 259 29.35 24.88 9.46
N VAL A 260 28.05 24.56 9.44
CA VAL A 260 26.94 25.41 9.93
C VAL A 260 26.20 24.77 11.12
N ALA A 261 26.54 23.53 11.49
CA ALA A 261 25.96 22.78 12.61
C ALA A 261 26.94 22.70 13.78
#